data_AF-A0A0B2SHS1-F1
#
_entry.id   AF-A0A0B2SHS1-F1
#
_cell.length_a   1.000
_cell.length_b   1.000
_cell.length_c   1.000
_cell.angle_alpha   90.00
_cell.angle_beta   90.00
_cell.angle_gamma   90.00
#
_symmetry.space_group_name_H-M   'P 1'
#
loop_
_entity.id
_entity.type
_entity.pdbx_description
1 polymer ?
#
loop_
_entity_poly.entity_id
_entity_poly.type
_entity_poly.pdbx_seq_one_letter_code
_entity_poly.pdbx_strand_id
1 'polypeptide(L)'
;MPTMNGYEFLHRASKEIDVPVIVMSLDHNNYTVMRAVQLGACDFWVKPLRYYQFKNMRTHVLRKSLKENKIQTKDCVGSLEDDE
;
A
#
# COMPACT_ATOMS: atom_id res chain seq x y z
N MET A 1 -6.24 -5.29 18.43
CA MET A 1 -4.94 -5.75 18.95
C MET A 1 -4.82 -5.23 20.37
N PRO A 2 -4.59 -6.09 21.37
CA PRO A 2 -4.71 -5.69 22.78
C PRO A 2 -3.58 -4.77 23.27
N THR A 3 -2.43 -4.70 22.57
CA THR A 3 -1.25 -3.94 23.03
C THR A 3 -0.85 -2.76 22.13
N MET A 4 -1.23 -2.78 20.85
CA MET A 4 -0.84 -1.78 19.85
C MET A 4 -2.02 -1.44 18.95
N ASN A 5 -2.15 -0.18 18.53
CA ASN A 5 -3.18 0.24 17.59
C ASN A 5 -2.82 -0.23 16.16
N GLY A 6 -3.82 -0.55 15.33
CA GLY A 6 -3.62 -0.93 13.94
C GLY A 6 -2.87 0.14 13.11
N TYR A 7 -3.05 1.42 13.44
CA TYR A 7 -2.30 2.51 12.79
C TYR A 7 -0.83 2.57 13.20
N GLU A 8 -0.52 2.30 14.46
CA GLU A 8 0.87 2.27 14.95
C GLU A 8 1.62 1.10 14.32
N PHE A 9 0.96 -0.06 14.26
CA PHE A 9 1.48 -1.23 13.55
C PHE A 9 1.73 -0.90 12.08
N LEU A 10 0.75 -0.31 11.40
CA LEU A 10 0.87 0.05 9.98
C LEU A 10 2.03 1.02 9.73
N HIS A 11 2.20 2.02 10.59
CA HIS A 11 3.28 2.99 10.46
C HIS A 11 4.66 2.34 10.61
N ARG A 12 4.81 1.45 11.59
CA ARG A 12 6.05 0.68 11.78
C ARG A 12 6.29 -0.27 10.63
N ALA A 13 5.27 -1.01 10.21
CA ALA A 13 5.36 -1.90 9.06
C ALA A 13 5.83 -1.10 7.83
N SER A 14 5.15 -0.02 7.47
CA SER A 14 5.52 0.79 6.30
C SER A 14 6.95 1.36 6.32
N LYS A 15 7.59 1.50 7.49
CA LYS A 15 8.93 2.09 7.62
C LYS A 15 10.04 1.07 7.86
N GLU A 16 9.75 0.06 8.67
CA GLU A 16 10.73 -0.89 9.20
C GLU A 16 10.62 -2.26 8.54
N ILE A 17 9.45 -2.60 7.99
CA ILE A 17 9.13 -3.95 7.51
C ILE A 17 8.54 -3.84 6.10
N ASP A 18 9.32 -4.12 5.06
CA ASP A 18 8.85 -4.02 3.67
C ASP A 18 7.86 -5.13 3.26
N VAL A 19 6.67 -5.08 3.85
CA VAL A 19 5.57 -6.02 3.67
C VAL A 19 4.32 -5.22 3.32
N PRO A 20 3.54 -5.60 2.30
CA PRO A 20 2.29 -4.93 1.98
C PRO A 20 1.23 -5.18 3.05
N VAL A 21 0.59 -4.11 3.52
CA VAL A 21 -0.43 -4.18 4.56
C VAL A 21 -1.78 -3.77 4.01
N ILE A 22 -2.81 -4.56 4.28
CA ILE A 22 -4.21 -4.25 4.00
C ILE A 22 -4.90 -3.93 5.34
N VAL A 23 -5.53 -2.76 5.44
CA VAL A 23 -6.29 -2.38 6.63
C VAL A 23 -7.73 -2.84 6.46
N MET A 24 -8.32 -3.39 7.53
CA MET A 24 -9.71 -3.83 7.52
C MET A 24 -10.47 -3.21 8.69
N SER A 25 -11.52 -2.44 8.42
CA SER A 25 -12.28 -1.70 9.44
C SER A 25 -13.80 -1.90 9.29
N LEU A 26 -14.56 -1.68 10.36
CA LEU A 26 -16.02 -1.49 10.28
C LEU A 26 -16.36 -0.04 9.94
N ASP A 27 -15.50 0.90 10.32
CA ASP A 27 -15.62 2.31 9.99
C ASP A 27 -15.18 2.56 8.55
N HIS A 28 -16.08 3.16 7.77
CA HIS A 28 -15.90 3.49 6.35
C HIS A 28 -15.83 5.01 6.11
N ASN A 29 -15.61 5.80 7.18
CA ASN A 29 -15.39 7.23 7.04
C ASN A 29 -14.17 7.51 6.16
N ASN A 30 -14.31 8.48 5.24
CA ASN A 30 -13.23 8.93 4.36
C ASN A 30 -11.97 9.32 5.15
N TYR A 31 -12.11 9.92 6.33
CA TYR A 31 -10.96 10.26 7.18
C TYR A 31 -10.13 9.02 7.56
N THR A 32 -10.81 7.94 7.99
CA THR A 32 -10.18 6.68 8.40
C THR A 32 -9.47 6.01 7.23
N VAL A 33 -10.10 6.01 6.06
CA VAL A 33 -9.53 5.48 4.81
C VAL A 33 -8.29 6.29 4.40
N MET A 34 -8.39 7.61 4.34
CA MET A 34 -7.28 8.49 3.96
C MET A 34 -6.10 8.36 4.91
N ARG A 35 -6.36 8.31 6.23
CA ARG A 35 -5.33 8.13 7.24
C ARG A 35 -4.59 6.80 7.07
N ALA A 36 -5.31 5.71 6.80
CA ALA A 36 -4.69 4.41 6.54
C ALA A 36 -3.77 4.46 5.32
N VAL A 37 -4.23 5.04 4.21
CA VAL A 37 -3.43 5.17 2.98
C VAL A 37 -2.17 6.00 3.22
N GLN A 38 -2.29 7.13 3.92
CA GLN A 38 -1.14 7.99 4.28
C GLN A 38 -0.10 7.29 5.14
N LEU A 39 -0.53 6.36 5.99
CA LEU A 39 0.36 5.58 6.86
C LEU A 39 1.00 4.37 6.15
N GLY A 40 0.75 4.18 4.86
CA GLY A 40 1.37 3.13 4.05
C GLY A 40 0.49 1.89 3.85
N ALA A 41 -0.81 1.97 4.13
CA ALA A 41 -1.72 0.90 3.75
C ALA A 41 -1.74 0.81 2.22
N CYS A 42 -1.59 -0.42 1.74
CA CYS A 42 -1.69 -0.67 0.32
C CYS A 42 -3.20 -0.64 -0.06
N ASP A 43 -4.06 -1.30 0.73
CA ASP A 43 -5.51 -1.33 0.53
C ASP A 43 -6.29 -1.09 1.83
N PHE A 44 -7.57 -0.75 1.69
CA PHE A 44 -8.50 -0.59 2.80
C PHE A 44 -9.82 -1.30 2.52
N TRP A 45 -10.20 -2.25 3.35
CA TRP A 45 -11.44 -3.02 3.20
C TRP A 45 -12.42 -2.77 4.35
N VAL A 46 -13.68 -2.59 4.00
CA VAL A 46 -14.78 -2.47 4.96
C VAL A 46 -15.34 -3.85 5.29
N LYS A 47 -15.43 -4.18 6.58
CA LYS A 47 -16.01 -5.45 7.05
C LYS A 47 -17.55 -5.34 7.08
N PRO A 48 -18.27 -6.46 6.86
CA PRO A 48 -17.78 -7.82 6.62
C PRO A 48 -17.29 -8.03 5.18
N LEU A 49 -16.27 -8.87 5.03
CA LEU A 49 -15.69 -9.16 3.71
C LEU A 49 -16.52 -10.20 2.96
N ARG A 50 -16.71 -9.97 1.66
CA ARG A 50 -17.35 -10.94 0.75
C ARG A 50 -16.30 -11.72 -0.01
N TYR A 51 -16.56 -13.00 -0.31
CA TYR A 51 -15.61 -13.90 -0.97
C TYR A 51 -14.93 -13.31 -2.22
N TYR A 52 -15.68 -12.55 -3.04
CA TYR A 52 -15.15 -11.92 -4.25
C TYR A 52 -14.08 -10.85 -4.00
N GLN A 53 -14.07 -10.20 -2.83
CA GLN A 53 -13.08 -9.18 -2.48
C GLN A 53 -11.67 -9.79 -2.34
N PHE A 54 -11.57 -11.07 -1.97
CA PHE A 54 -10.30 -11.77 -1.86
C PHE A 54 -9.68 -12.17 -3.20
N LYS A 55 -10.48 -12.26 -4.28
CA LYS A 55 -9.97 -12.63 -5.62
C LYS A 55 -8.89 -11.67 -6.12
N ASN A 56 -8.92 -10.42 -5.67
CA ASN A 56 -8.00 -9.36 -6.09
C ASN A 56 -6.85 -9.12 -5.08
N MET A 57 -6.77 -9.90 -4.00
CA MET A 57 -5.76 -9.72 -2.95
C MET A 57 -4.32 -9.86 -3.49
N ARG A 58 -4.05 -10.88 -4.35
CA ARG A 58 -2.71 -11.08 -4.94
C ARG A 58 -2.30 -9.93 -5.86
N THR A 59 -3.24 -9.34 -6.60
CA THR A 59 -2.97 -8.19 -7.47
C THR A 59 -2.53 -6.96 -6.67
N HIS A 60 -3.03 -6.83 -5.45
CA HIS A 60 -2.65 -5.75 -4.54
C HIS A 60 -1.17 -5.83 -4.14
N VAL A 61 -0.71 -7.03 -3.80
CA VAL A 61 0.69 -7.33 -3.42
C VAL A 61 1.67 -7.07 -4.57
N LEU A 62 1.31 -7.51 -5.79
CA LEU A 62 2.16 -7.36 -6.98
C LEU A 62 2.30 -5.90 -7.45
N ARG A 63 1.31 -5.04 -7.17
CA ARG A 63 1.36 -3.61 -7.54
C ARG A 63 2.42 -2.81 -6.78
N LYS A 64 2.80 -3.23 -5.57
CA LYS A 64 3.88 -2.58 -4.80
C LYS A 64 5.25 -2.88 -5.45
N SER A 65 5.51 -4.16 -5.73
CA SER A 65 6.70 -4.62 -6.47
C SER A 65 6.84 -3.94 -7.85
N LEU A 66 5.74 -3.75 -8.59
CA LEU A 66 5.82 -3.10 -9.91
C LEU A 66 6.02 -1.57 -9.82
N LYS A 67 5.53 -0.89 -8.77
CA LYS A 67 5.78 0.55 -8.58
C LYS A 67 7.26 0.83 -8.31
N GLU A 68 7.92 -0.01 -7.52
CA GLU A 68 9.38 0.09 -7.28
C GLU A 68 10.18 -0.10 -8.58
N ASN A 69 9.76 -1.03 -9.45
CA ASN A 69 10.39 -1.26 -10.75
C ASN A 69 10.15 -0.12 -11.78
N LYS A 70 9.04 0.62 -11.67
CA LYS A 70 8.73 1.75 -12.56
C LYS A 70 9.41 3.07 -12.16
N ILE A 71 9.83 3.21 -10.90
CA ILE A 71 10.57 4.38 -10.44
C ILE A 71 12.03 4.25 -10.88
N GLN A 72 12.65 3.07 -10.69
CA GLN A 72 14.02 2.82 -11.13
C GLN A 72 14.23 3.00 -12.64
N THR A 73 13.23 2.69 -13.48
CA THR A 73 13.35 2.88 -14.93
C THR A 73 13.17 4.32 -15.41
N LYS A 74 12.65 5.23 -14.58
CA LYS A 74 12.59 6.66 -14.91
C LYS A 74 13.86 7.42 -14.54
N ASP A 75 14.58 6.97 -13.52
CA ASP A 75 15.82 7.61 -13.08
C ASP A 75 17.03 7.23 -13.96
N CYS A 76 16.89 6.26 -14.88
CA CYS A 76 17.93 5.84 -15.82
C CYS A 76 17.76 6.36 -17.26
N VAL A 77 16.61 6.93 -17.62
CA VAL A 77 16.30 7.38 -19.01
C VAL A 77 16.27 8.91 -19.07
N GLY A 78 17.27 9.54 -18.46
CA GLY A 78 17.44 10.99 -18.39
C GLY A 78 18.85 11.46 -18.73
N SER A 79 19.61 10.69 -19.53
CA SER A 79 20.92 11.12 -20.04
C SER A 79 21.20 10.45 -21.37
N LEU A 80 20.55 10.94 -22.43
CA LEU A 80 21.07 10.93 -23.80
C LEU A 80 20.56 12.22 -24.46
N GLU A 81 21.07 13.35 -24.00
CA GLU A 81 21.42 14.43 -24.93
C GLU A 81 22.80 14.05 -25.45
N ASP A 82 23.00 14.09 -26.77
CA ASP A 82 24.22 14.55 -27.45
C ASP A 82 24.05 14.34 -28.97
N ASP A 83 23.84 15.48 -29.65
CA ASP A 83 24.34 15.91 -30.97
C ASP A 83 24.15 15.02 -32.23
N GLU A 84 23.25 15.45 -33.13
CA GLU A 84 23.60 15.96 -34.50
C GLU A 84 22.43 16.73 -35.13
#